data_AF-A0A1P9WRL0-F1
#
_entry.id   AF-A0A1P9WRL0-F1
#
_cell.length_a   1.000
_cell.length_b   1.000
_cell.length_c   1.000
_cell.angle_alpha   90.00
_cell.angle_beta   90.00
_cell.angle_gamma   90.00
#
_symmetry.space_group_name_H-M   'P 1'
#
loop_
_entity.id
_entity.type
_entity.pdbx_description
1 polymer ?
#
loop_
_entity_poly.entity_id
_entity_poly.type
_entity_poly.pdbx_seq_one_letter_code
_entity_poly.pdbx_strand_id
1 'polypeptide(L)'
;MMSKSTKNYRDFIRQFGQVKFPFKSLIESDRQFRNDLYTEFIQTEQKPDSYLYTAQYLTDKEINNGFAEANKKTAVSSSQKVVAAQFIPTIDIEKRLYDIEAEFHQKLKEGLLSNSFYSHDLSQTHNVKTLIEIGENFDLLQKLVLSDFHTEQYDNRPDAKSIAGDICTLLARLKSRNLTNNIRNTILEDRENRHLAIESILGNQSPIVIENYKTKYAILKTHFNKHLSKCSPPPSPAIPASTTPYLVTQSVNYKMQPQEPTYDTERLRTDLAYRYAMVDTFTEYMNSLDEDADRTVYYIDMCHAMGYPLYNPLILCGFIIPERQFVEGSNGDTFFDEEGNEVPYKHWHLPVYKTTEEKANRNKLYFFHCFLKQKFIIPLNRPFLKHRPDFDELKADYLSKERTERSRAVHLSWVRDEIQVNQTLGIMDMKKNPIMPNVKEQIEKATILIERELEGIHAIKWGEFYRSRQMETFAMLWGLVEFKRFLEQEPTHTIPPLQPAPVSDKPDKPLRDTLEKCFEHSSKYATVMGLLVKKQWCQPGTFLWIDESVGAKGTLIALIKHLHAQGFYHNNTKPSNAQIVSIAKNTFGLDVSIDLVKKTKLQTGHTNNLAFIQPASTY
;
A
#
# COMPACT_ATOMS: atom_id res chain seq x y z
N MET A 1 24.73 -19.67 3.87
CA MET A 1 25.26 -18.39 4.41
C MET A 1 24.86 -17.29 3.46
N MET A 2 24.21 -16.22 3.94
CA MET A 2 23.94 -15.04 3.10
C MET A 2 25.26 -14.34 2.76
N SER A 3 25.36 -13.75 1.57
CA SER A 3 26.54 -12.93 1.22
C SER A 3 26.63 -11.72 2.15
N LYS A 4 27.86 -11.29 2.47
CA LYS A 4 28.10 -10.10 3.31
C LYS A 4 27.40 -8.85 2.74
N SER A 5 27.37 -8.73 1.42
CA SER A 5 26.66 -7.64 0.72
C SER A 5 25.15 -7.67 0.96
N THR A 6 24.52 -8.85 0.83
CA THR A 6 23.09 -9.02 1.07
C THR A 6 22.72 -8.72 2.54
N LYS A 7 23.55 -9.14 3.50
CA LYS A 7 23.35 -8.81 4.92
C LYS A 7 23.39 -7.29 5.14
N ASN A 8 24.45 -6.62 4.67
CA ASN A 8 24.63 -5.19 4.83
C ASN A 8 23.49 -4.37 4.23
N TYR A 9 23.00 -4.74 3.04
CA TYR A 9 21.87 -4.06 2.43
C TYR A 9 20.56 -4.26 3.20
N ARG A 10 20.32 -5.47 3.73
CA ARG A 10 19.14 -5.72 4.57
C ARG A 10 19.18 -4.91 5.86
N ASP A 11 20.34 -4.83 6.49
CA ASP A 11 20.59 -4.03 7.68
C ASP A 11 20.36 -2.53 7.39
N PHE A 12 20.83 -2.06 6.24
CA PHE A 12 20.61 -0.70 5.76
C PHE A 12 19.12 -0.38 5.62
N ILE A 13 18.35 -1.22 4.91
CA ILE A 13 16.90 -0.98 4.71
C ILE A 13 16.15 -0.95 6.04
N ARG A 14 16.51 -1.84 6.98
CA ARG A 14 15.94 -1.85 8.33
C ARG A 14 16.27 -0.57 9.09
N GLN A 15 17.56 -0.22 9.19
CA GLN A 15 18.02 1.01 9.86
C GLN A 15 17.39 2.25 9.23
N PHE A 16 17.30 2.28 7.90
CA PHE A 16 16.62 3.33 7.16
C PHE A 16 15.16 3.46 7.61
N GLY A 17 14.44 2.35 7.80
CA GLY A 17 13.08 2.35 8.36
C GLY A 17 12.98 2.90 9.80
N GLN A 18 13.97 2.60 10.64
CA GLN A 18 13.95 2.90 12.08
C GLN A 18 14.42 4.32 12.43
N VAL A 19 15.49 4.81 11.79
CA VAL A 19 16.06 6.12 12.11
C VAL A 19 15.10 7.22 11.67
N LYS A 20 14.84 8.17 12.58
CA LYS A 20 14.01 9.35 12.33
C LYS A 20 14.89 10.52 11.90
N PHE A 21 14.70 11.00 10.69
CA PHE A 21 15.30 12.20 10.14
C PHE A 21 14.33 12.83 9.12
N PRO A 22 14.40 14.15 8.86
CA PRO A 22 13.47 14.83 7.96
C PRO A 22 13.68 14.43 6.48
N PHE A 23 12.72 14.73 5.62
CA PHE A 23 12.80 14.53 4.16
C PHE A 23 12.99 13.07 3.70
N LYS A 24 12.63 12.10 4.54
CA LYS A 24 12.79 10.67 4.25
C LYS A 24 12.11 10.23 2.95
N SER A 25 10.92 10.77 2.64
CA SER A 25 10.19 10.48 1.40
C SER A 25 10.91 10.96 0.14
N LEU A 26 11.59 12.12 0.18
CA LEU A 26 12.42 12.58 -0.93
C LEU A 26 13.59 11.65 -1.18
N ILE A 27 14.21 11.18 -0.09
CA ILE A 27 15.34 10.24 -0.14
C ILE A 27 14.89 8.86 -0.64
N GLU A 28 13.66 8.44 -0.33
CA GLU A 28 13.06 7.25 -0.92
C GLU A 28 12.85 7.42 -2.43
N SER A 29 12.55 8.62 -2.94
CA SER A 29 12.42 8.83 -4.38
C SER A 29 13.77 8.95 -5.12
N ASP A 30 14.86 9.33 -4.44
CA ASP A 30 16.19 9.55 -5.05
C ASP A 30 17.08 8.29 -4.93
N ARG A 31 17.16 7.50 -6.01
CA ARG A 31 17.98 6.28 -6.08
C ARG A 31 19.47 6.58 -5.84
N GLN A 32 20.00 7.66 -6.40
CA GLN A 32 21.43 7.98 -6.30
C GLN A 32 21.80 8.29 -4.86
N PHE A 33 21.03 9.15 -4.20
CA PHE A 33 21.31 9.48 -2.81
C PHE A 33 21.14 8.29 -1.87
N ARG A 34 20.18 7.41 -2.13
CA ARG A 34 20.05 6.16 -1.37
C ARG A 34 21.31 5.30 -1.48
N ASN A 35 21.91 5.23 -2.67
CA ASN A 35 23.18 4.52 -2.88
C ASN A 35 24.35 5.20 -2.17
N ASP A 36 24.42 6.53 -2.22
CA ASP A 36 25.44 7.31 -1.50
C ASP A 36 25.33 7.07 0.01
N LEU A 37 24.10 7.07 0.54
CA LEU A 37 23.82 6.83 1.95
C LEU A 37 24.13 5.39 2.36
N TYR A 38 23.83 4.41 1.51
CA TYR A 38 24.25 3.02 1.72
C TYR A 38 25.77 2.89 1.76
N THR A 39 26.48 3.62 0.88
CA THR A 39 27.95 3.65 0.85
C THR A 39 28.53 4.25 2.13
N GLU A 40 27.96 5.33 2.65
CA GLU A 40 28.35 5.88 3.95
C GLU A 40 28.03 4.91 5.09
N PHE A 41 26.87 4.25 5.04
CA PHE A 41 26.43 3.29 6.03
C PHE A 41 27.44 2.15 6.22
N ILE A 42 27.87 1.51 5.12
CA ILE A 42 28.85 0.40 5.20
C ILE A 42 30.25 0.84 5.65
N GLN A 43 30.54 2.15 5.63
CA GLN A 43 31.79 2.71 6.13
C GLN A 43 31.75 3.02 7.63
N THR A 44 30.56 3.03 8.26
CA THR A 44 30.45 3.25 9.70
C THR A 44 31.01 2.07 10.50
N GLU A 45 31.47 2.33 11.72
CA GLU A 45 31.87 1.27 12.63
C GLU A 45 30.66 0.38 12.96
N GLN A 46 30.86 -0.94 12.92
CA GLN A 46 29.82 -1.88 13.33
C GLN A 46 29.68 -1.88 14.84
N LYS A 47 28.46 -1.74 15.33
CA LYS A 47 28.14 -1.76 16.76
C LYS A 47 27.23 -2.95 17.09
N PRO A 48 27.27 -3.45 18.34
CA PRO A 48 26.30 -4.42 18.81
C PRO A 48 24.87 -3.89 18.62
N ASP A 49 24.02 -4.70 18.01
CA ASP A 49 22.63 -4.35 17.72
C ASP A 49 21.68 -5.31 18.43
N SER A 50 21.04 -4.82 19.50
CA SER A 50 20.11 -5.61 20.31
C SER A 50 18.90 -6.06 19.51
N TYR A 51 18.46 -5.32 18.49
CA TYR A 51 17.34 -5.71 17.66
C TYR A 51 17.69 -6.96 16.84
N LEU A 52 18.89 -7.05 16.25
CA LEU A 52 19.32 -8.25 15.52
C LEU A 52 19.36 -9.49 16.42
N TYR A 53 19.65 -9.30 17.71
CA TYR A 53 19.61 -10.35 18.71
C TYR A 53 18.18 -10.75 19.05
N THR A 54 17.32 -9.77 19.36
CA THR A 54 15.90 -9.97 19.67
C THR A 54 15.15 -10.65 18.52
N ALA A 55 15.48 -10.32 17.27
CA ALA A 55 14.88 -10.91 16.08
C ALA A 55 15.09 -12.44 15.94
N GLN A 56 15.99 -13.04 16.73
CA GLN A 56 16.13 -14.50 16.79
C GLN A 56 15.06 -15.18 17.65
N TYR A 57 14.47 -14.43 18.58
CA TYR A 57 13.52 -14.94 19.55
C TYR A 57 12.09 -14.47 19.27
N LEU A 58 11.95 -13.25 18.74
CA LEU A 58 10.65 -12.60 18.51
C LEU A 58 10.64 -11.96 17.13
N THR A 59 9.56 -12.19 16.39
CA THR A 59 9.28 -11.49 15.14
C THR A 59 8.71 -10.10 15.43
N ASP A 60 8.87 -9.15 14.48
CA ASP A 60 8.26 -7.82 14.58
C ASP A 60 6.74 -7.90 14.81
N LYS A 61 6.09 -8.91 14.22
CA LYS A 61 4.65 -9.15 14.38
C LYS A 61 4.30 -9.52 15.83
N GLU A 62 5.09 -10.35 16.49
CA GLU A 62 4.88 -10.71 17.90
C GLU A 62 5.10 -9.52 18.82
N ILE A 63 6.16 -8.73 18.57
CA ILE A 63 6.45 -7.51 19.31
C ILE A 63 5.29 -6.52 19.19
N ASN A 64 4.85 -6.24 17.95
CA ASN A 64 3.77 -5.30 17.68
C ASN A 64 2.42 -5.77 18.26
N ASN A 65 2.10 -7.05 18.16
CA ASN A 65 0.89 -7.62 18.75
C ASN A 65 0.92 -7.51 20.28
N GLY A 66 2.07 -7.80 20.88
CA GLY A 66 2.29 -7.69 22.32
C GLY A 66 2.06 -6.25 22.83
N PHE A 67 2.67 -5.25 22.18
CA PHE A 67 2.45 -3.84 22.53
C PHE A 67 1.02 -3.37 22.25
N ALA A 68 0.38 -3.83 21.17
CA ALA A 68 -1.02 -3.52 20.90
C ALA A 68 -1.95 -4.08 22.00
N GLU A 69 -1.63 -5.26 22.54
CA GLU A 69 -2.36 -5.81 23.68
C GLU A 69 -2.10 -5.02 24.97
N ALA A 70 -0.86 -4.58 25.20
CA ALA A 70 -0.50 -3.70 26.32
C ALA A 70 -1.32 -2.40 26.30
N ASN A 71 -1.38 -1.76 25.12
CA ASN A 71 -2.10 -0.51 24.92
C ASN A 71 -3.60 -0.68 25.18
N LYS A 72 -4.20 -1.83 24.85
CA LYS A 72 -5.61 -2.13 25.16
C LYS A 72 -5.88 -2.28 26.66
N LYS A 73 -4.88 -2.73 27.44
CA LYS A 73 -4.98 -2.90 28.90
C LYS A 73 -4.66 -1.61 29.66
N THR A 74 -4.12 -0.60 28.99
CA THR A 74 -3.82 0.70 29.60
C THR A 74 -5.13 1.44 29.84
N ALA A 75 -5.48 1.63 31.11
CA ALA A 75 -6.72 2.32 31.50
C ALA A 75 -6.69 3.79 31.05
N VAL A 76 -7.53 4.12 30.07
CA VAL A 76 -7.85 5.50 29.70
C VAL A 76 -9.04 5.98 30.51
N SER A 77 -8.99 7.22 31.01
CA SER A 77 -10.15 7.83 31.67
C SER A 77 -11.35 7.91 30.72
N SER A 78 -12.54 8.16 31.27
CA SER A 78 -13.73 8.54 30.50
C SER A 78 -13.52 9.74 29.56
N SER A 79 -12.49 10.55 29.80
CA SER A 79 -12.07 11.66 28.93
C SER A 79 -11.02 11.29 27.88
N GLN A 80 -10.73 9.99 27.67
CA GLN A 80 -9.62 9.46 26.85
C GLN A 80 -8.21 9.93 27.24
N LYS A 81 -8.07 10.72 28.30
CA LYS A 81 -6.76 11.03 28.88
C LYS A 81 -6.24 9.81 29.61
N VAL A 82 -4.99 9.43 29.34
CA VAL A 82 -4.26 8.42 30.10
C VAL A 82 -4.20 8.89 31.55
N VAL A 83 -4.86 8.15 32.45
CA VAL A 83 -4.79 8.46 33.89
C VAL A 83 -3.40 8.09 34.36
N ALA A 84 -2.79 8.91 35.21
CA ALA A 84 -1.44 8.67 35.73
C ALA A 84 -1.25 7.20 36.11
N ALA A 85 -0.22 6.58 35.55
CA ALA A 85 0.08 5.16 35.60
C ALA A 85 0.26 4.67 37.04
N GLN A 86 -0.83 4.27 37.69
CA GLN A 86 -0.73 3.37 38.83
C GLN A 86 -0.43 1.98 38.26
N PHE A 87 0.83 1.56 38.37
CA PHE A 87 1.35 0.21 38.17
C PHE A 87 0.65 -0.58 37.05
N ILE A 88 0.90 -0.22 35.78
CA ILE A 88 0.57 -1.13 34.68
C ILE A 88 1.47 -2.35 34.87
N PRO A 89 0.93 -3.55 35.15
CA PRO A 89 1.75 -4.73 35.31
C PRO A 89 2.48 -4.98 33.99
N THR A 90 3.80 -5.18 34.07
CA THR A 90 4.63 -5.54 32.92
C THR A 90 4.03 -6.78 32.26
N ILE A 91 3.67 -6.65 30.99
CA ILE A 91 3.06 -7.77 30.25
C ILE A 91 4.14 -8.78 29.85
N ASP A 92 3.72 -10.01 29.56
CA ASP A 92 4.68 -11.13 29.36
C ASP A 92 5.65 -10.88 28.21
N ILE A 93 5.22 -10.19 27.13
CA ILE A 93 6.11 -9.80 26.04
C ILE A 93 7.18 -8.77 26.47
N GLU A 94 6.83 -7.83 27.35
CA GLU A 94 7.78 -6.85 27.87
C GLU A 94 8.80 -7.54 28.77
N LYS A 95 8.35 -8.42 29.68
CA LYS A 95 9.24 -9.26 30.49
C LYS A 95 10.19 -10.06 29.60
N ARG A 96 9.65 -10.68 28.55
CA ARG A 96 10.46 -11.46 27.61
C ARG A 96 11.49 -10.59 26.87
N LEU A 97 11.12 -9.39 26.45
CA LEU A 97 12.04 -8.42 25.85
C LEU A 97 13.13 -8.01 26.84
N TYR A 98 12.78 -7.72 28.10
CA TYR A 98 13.77 -7.41 29.14
C TYR A 98 14.73 -8.58 29.39
N ASP A 99 14.24 -9.82 29.42
CA ASP A 99 15.09 -11.01 29.59
C ASP A 99 16.07 -11.16 28.41
N ILE A 100 15.60 -10.95 27.18
CA ILE A 100 16.43 -11.01 25.95
C ILE A 100 17.47 -9.89 25.95
N GLU A 101 17.09 -8.67 26.33
CA GLU A 101 18.02 -7.53 26.43
C GLU A 101 19.07 -7.75 27.52
N ALA A 102 18.67 -8.29 28.68
CA ALA A 102 19.59 -8.63 29.75
C ALA A 102 20.59 -9.71 29.31
N GLU A 103 20.14 -10.76 28.62
CA GLU A 103 21.00 -11.79 28.03
C GLU A 103 21.97 -11.19 26.99
N PHE A 104 21.49 -10.32 26.11
CA PHE A 104 22.31 -9.62 25.12
C PHE A 104 23.43 -8.81 25.79
N HIS A 105 23.10 -7.99 26.79
CA HIS A 105 24.08 -7.18 27.51
C HIS A 105 25.06 -8.03 28.32
N GLN A 106 24.61 -9.14 28.90
CA GLN A 106 25.48 -10.09 29.57
C GLN A 106 26.51 -10.69 28.58
N LYS A 107 26.06 -11.20 27.42
CA LYS A 107 26.95 -11.73 26.39
C LYS A 107 27.90 -10.69 25.82
N LEU A 108 27.43 -9.44 25.68
CA LEU A 108 28.28 -8.33 25.25
C LEU A 108 29.40 -8.07 26.28
N LYS A 109 29.06 -8.01 27.57
CA LYS A 109 30.02 -7.80 28.67
C LYS A 109 31.05 -8.93 28.77
N GLU A 110 30.63 -10.17 28.54
CA GLU A 110 31.48 -11.37 28.58
C GLU A 110 32.31 -11.55 27.29
N GLY A 111 32.10 -10.73 26.25
CA GLY A 111 32.77 -10.88 24.95
C GLY A 111 32.30 -12.10 24.15
N LEU A 112 31.11 -12.64 24.46
CA LEU A 112 30.54 -13.84 23.85
C LEU A 112 29.52 -13.53 22.73
N LEU A 113 29.28 -12.24 22.42
CA LEU A 113 28.33 -11.84 21.39
C LEU A 113 28.89 -12.10 19.98
N SER A 114 28.20 -12.93 19.19
CA SER A 114 28.57 -13.25 17.81
C SER A 114 28.58 -12.01 16.89
N ASN A 115 29.54 -11.95 15.96
CA ASN A 115 29.63 -10.92 14.89
C ASN A 115 28.37 -10.83 14.01
N SER A 116 27.50 -11.85 14.02
CA SER A 116 26.20 -11.78 13.34
C SER A 116 25.29 -10.68 13.89
N PHE A 117 25.45 -10.30 15.16
CA PHE A 117 24.66 -9.28 15.87
C PHE A 117 25.26 -7.88 15.81
N TYR A 118 26.29 -7.70 15.00
CA TYR A 118 26.88 -6.40 14.77
C TYR A 118 26.30 -5.84 13.46
N SER A 119 25.88 -4.58 13.53
CA SER A 119 25.36 -3.84 12.38
C SER A 119 26.02 -2.47 12.29
N HIS A 120 26.05 -1.93 11.08
CA HIS A 120 26.40 -0.55 10.84
C HIS A 120 25.29 0.37 11.37
N ASP A 121 25.64 1.60 11.75
CA ASP A 121 24.73 2.55 12.38
C ASP A 121 24.46 3.72 11.43
N LEU A 122 23.25 3.73 10.84
CA LEU A 122 22.85 4.74 9.87
C LEU A 122 22.83 6.15 10.48
N SER A 123 22.52 6.28 11.78
CA SER A 123 22.51 7.56 12.49
C SER A 123 23.90 8.20 12.58
N GLN A 124 24.97 7.41 12.36
CA GLN A 124 26.34 7.89 12.41
C GLN A 124 26.85 8.43 11.07
N THR A 125 26.13 8.19 9.98
CA THR A 125 26.50 8.68 8.65
C THR A 125 26.46 10.20 8.59
N HIS A 126 27.36 10.78 7.79
CA HIS A 126 27.51 12.24 7.70
C HIS A 126 26.23 12.89 7.17
N ASN A 127 25.63 12.30 6.13
CA ASN A 127 24.42 12.83 5.54
C ASN A 127 23.22 12.78 6.51
N VAL A 128 23.03 11.69 7.27
CA VAL A 128 21.92 11.60 8.24
C VAL A 128 22.09 12.57 9.39
N LYS A 129 23.31 12.74 9.93
CA LYS A 129 23.59 13.78 10.94
C LYS A 129 23.24 15.18 10.43
N THR A 130 23.68 15.48 9.21
CA THR A 130 23.38 16.78 8.56
C THR A 130 21.87 16.98 8.40
N LEU A 131 21.12 15.94 8.01
CA LEU A 131 19.66 16.01 7.89
C LEU A 131 18.98 16.21 9.26
N ILE A 132 19.45 15.54 10.30
CA ILE A 132 18.95 15.73 11.67
C ILE A 132 19.19 17.18 12.12
N GLU A 133 20.40 17.71 11.93
CA GLU A 133 20.73 19.11 12.26
C GLU A 133 19.85 20.12 11.48
N ILE A 134 19.55 19.84 10.21
CA ILE A 134 18.60 20.65 9.43
C ILE A 134 17.21 20.59 10.08
N GLY A 135 16.75 19.40 10.47
CA GLY A 135 15.46 19.21 11.15
C GLY A 135 15.37 19.97 12.48
N GLU A 136 16.43 19.94 13.29
CA GLU A 136 16.51 20.67 14.55
C GLU A 136 16.46 22.19 14.35
N ASN A 137 17.12 22.71 13.30
CA ASN A 137 17.03 24.13 12.93
C ASN A 137 15.61 24.54 12.52
N PHE A 138 14.86 23.65 11.85
CA PHE A 138 13.44 23.88 11.57
C PHE A 138 12.59 23.91 12.85
N ASP A 139 12.84 23.00 13.76
CA ASP A 139 12.10 22.94 15.02
C ASP A 139 12.38 24.19 15.88
N LEU A 140 13.59 24.76 15.80
CA LEU A 140 13.91 26.06 16.39
C LEU A 140 13.09 27.19 15.76
N LEU A 141 13.00 27.24 14.42
CA LEU A 141 12.17 28.22 13.72
C LEU A 141 10.70 28.16 14.18
N GLN A 142 10.15 26.97 14.39
CA GLN A 142 8.80 26.79 14.91
C GLN A 142 8.67 27.25 16.37
N LYS A 143 9.64 26.90 17.23
CA LYS A 143 9.65 27.34 18.63
C LYS A 143 9.71 28.86 18.77
N LEU A 144 10.38 29.57 17.85
CA LEU A 144 10.39 31.03 17.86
C LEU A 144 8.98 31.62 17.81
N VAL A 145 8.09 31.05 16.99
CA VAL A 145 6.69 31.48 16.87
C VAL A 145 5.90 31.28 18.16
N LEU A 146 6.23 30.24 18.92
CA LEU A 146 5.59 29.94 20.21
C LEU A 146 6.14 30.79 21.36
N SER A 147 7.40 31.18 21.28
CA SER A 147 8.10 31.89 22.34
C SER A 147 7.87 33.40 22.37
N ASP A 148 7.47 34.03 21.25
CA ASP A 148 7.30 35.49 21.17
C ASP A 148 5.93 35.91 20.64
N PHE A 149 5.31 36.85 21.35
CA PHE A 149 4.00 37.38 21.01
C PHE A 149 4.03 38.50 19.95
N HIS A 150 5.15 39.18 19.73
CA HIS A 150 5.21 40.40 18.91
C HIS A 150 5.61 40.13 17.45
N THR A 151 4.62 39.98 16.58
CA THR A 151 4.80 39.76 15.13
C THR A 151 5.49 40.90 14.40
N GLU A 152 5.35 42.12 14.91
CA GLU A 152 5.88 43.35 14.31
C GLU A 152 7.42 43.38 14.25
N GLN A 153 8.10 42.52 15.02
CA GLN A 153 9.57 42.44 15.04
C GLN A 153 10.14 41.41 14.06
N TYR A 154 9.30 40.61 13.38
CA TYR A 154 9.78 39.54 12.50
C TYR A 154 10.54 40.04 11.26
N ASP A 155 10.22 41.24 10.77
CA ASP A 155 10.87 41.82 9.58
C ASP A 155 12.37 42.05 9.76
N ASN A 156 12.84 42.24 11.00
CA ASN A 156 14.22 42.57 11.35
C ASN A 156 14.89 41.55 12.28
N ARG A 157 14.29 40.37 12.48
CA ARG A 157 14.80 39.38 13.44
C ARG A 157 16.11 38.74 12.96
N PRO A 158 17.21 38.89 13.70
CA PRO A 158 18.48 38.23 13.36
C PRO A 158 18.36 36.71 13.42
N ASP A 159 17.45 36.16 14.23
CA ASP A 159 17.29 34.72 14.45
C ASP A 159 16.86 33.98 13.17
N ALA A 160 15.82 34.46 12.47
CA ALA A 160 15.32 33.82 11.25
C ALA A 160 16.38 33.81 10.13
N LYS A 161 17.14 34.90 10.05
CA LYS A 161 18.29 35.02 9.14
C LYS A 161 19.42 34.07 9.55
N SER A 162 19.70 33.95 10.85
CA SER A 162 20.71 33.02 11.38
C SER A 162 20.36 31.58 11.04
N ILE A 163 19.14 31.15 11.38
CA ILE A 163 18.64 29.79 11.11
C ILE A 163 18.66 29.48 9.61
N ALA A 164 18.26 30.44 8.76
CA ALA A 164 18.36 30.28 7.31
C ALA A 164 19.82 30.09 6.87
N GLY A 165 20.76 30.89 7.40
CA GLY A 165 22.19 30.76 7.13
C GLY A 165 22.77 29.42 7.59
N ASP A 166 22.36 28.94 8.75
CA ASP A 166 22.78 27.64 9.30
C ASP A 166 22.28 26.51 8.39
N ILE A 167 21.00 26.52 8.00
CA ILE A 167 20.44 25.55 7.06
C ILE A 167 21.16 25.61 5.71
N CYS A 168 21.50 26.79 5.19
CA CYS A 168 22.27 26.90 3.95
C CYS A 168 23.66 26.26 4.08
N THR A 169 24.31 26.46 5.21
CA THR A 169 25.62 25.86 5.51
C THR A 169 25.51 24.35 5.59
N LEU A 170 24.46 23.82 6.22
CA LEU A 170 24.20 22.38 6.32
C LEU A 170 23.84 21.77 4.97
N LEU A 171 23.00 22.42 4.18
CA LEU A 171 22.66 21.99 2.83
C LEU A 171 23.91 21.88 1.93
N ALA A 172 24.86 22.80 2.07
CA ALA A 172 26.12 22.76 1.35
C ALA A 172 27.04 21.59 1.75
N ARG A 173 26.82 20.94 2.90
CA ARG A 173 27.56 19.73 3.33
C ARG A 173 27.05 18.45 2.67
N LEU A 174 25.83 18.44 2.15
CA LEU A 174 25.27 17.27 1.48
C LEU A 174 25.98 17.03 0.14
N LYS A 175 26.36 15.77 -0.13
CA LYS A 175 27.08 15.39 -1.35
C LYS A 175 26.25 15.56 -2.63
N SER A 176 24.95 15.25 -2.57
CA SER A 176 24.06 15.30 -3.74
C SER A 176 23.48 16.70 -3.95
N ARG A 177 23.85 17.34 -5.06
CA ARG A 177 23.31 18.65 -5.46
C ARG A 177 21.83 18.61 -5.76
N ASN A 178 21.36 17.54 -6.41
CA ASN A 178 19.93 17.37 -6.73
C ASN A 178 19.11 17.25 -5.45
N LEU A 179 19.55 16.41 -4.50
CA LEU A 179 18.87 16.32 -3.21
C LEU A 179 18.90 17.65 -2.46
N THR A 180 20.05 18.35 -2.46
CA THR A 180 20.19 19.67 -1.82
C THR A 180 19.14 20.65 -2.34
N ASN A 181 18.97 20.70 -3.67
CA ASN A 181 17.95 21.54 -4.29
C ASN A 181 16.52 21.05 -3.96
N ASN A 182 16.28 19.74 -3.96
CA ASN A 182 14.97 19.17 -3.65
C ASN A 182 14.56 19.42 -2.20
N ILE A 183 15.47 19.26 -1.24
CA ILE A 183 15.24 19.57 0.17
C ILE A 183 14.99 21.07 0.32
N ARG A 184 15.83 21.91 -0.29
CA ARG A 184 15.64 23.36 -0.27
C ARG A 184 14.28 23.78 -0.82
N ASN A 185 13.87 23.25 -1.97
CA ASN A 185 12.57 23.58 -2.56
C ASN A 185 11.42 23.07 -1.69
N THR A 186 11.53 21.86 -1.16
CA THR A 186 10.55 21.29 -0.20
C THR A 186 10.39 22.18 1.03
N ILE A 187 11.48 22.73 1.53
CA ILE A 187 11.49 23.70 2.62
C ILE A 187 10.80 25.00 2.22
N LEU A 188 11.16 25.57 1.06
CA LEU A 188 10.63 26.85 0.59
C LEU A 188 9.12 26.78 0.35
N GLU A 189 8.66 25.65 -0.18
CA GLU A 189 7.26 25.38 -0.49
C GLU A 189 6.45 24.84 0.70
N ASP A 190 7.08 24.62 1.86
CA ASP A 190 6.46 24.07 3.08
C ASP A 190 5.76 22.70 2.86
N ARG A 191 6.21 21.90 1.90
CA ARG A 191 5.58 20.61 1.50
C ARG A 191 5.55 19.56 2.60
N GLU A 192 6.35 19.69 3.66
CA GLU A 192 6.26 18.82 4.83
C GLU A 192 5.04 19.15 5.73
N ASN A 193 4.17 20.09 5.32
CA ASN A 193 2.94 20.50 6.02
C ASN A 193 3.20 20.86 7.49
N ARG A 194 4.34 21.49 7.76
CA ARG A 194 4.82 21.69 9.13
C ARG A 194 4.01 22.72 9.91
N HIS A 195 3.19 23.53 9.26
CA HIS A 195 2.15 24.31 9.93
C HIS A 195 1.15 23.43 10.72
N LEU A 196 0.95 22.16 10.33
CA LEU A 196 0.14 21.20 11.09
C LEU A 196 0.78 20.81 12.43
N ALA A 197 2.11 20.88 12.54
CA ALA A 197 2.81 20.65 13.80
C ALA A 197 2.48 21.74 14.83
N ILE A 198 2.23 22.98 14.39
CA ILE A 198 1.79 24.08 15.27
C ILE A 198 0.41 23.78 15.85
N GLU A 199 -0.53 23.25 15.05
CA GLU A 199 -1.84 22.82 15.56
C GLU A 199 -1.70 21.72 16.61
N SER A 200 -0.84 20.74 16.35
CA SER A 200 -0.56 19.64 17.30
C SER A 200 0.06 20.14 18.61
N ILE A 201 0.93 21.16 18.57
CA ILE A 201 1.56 21.73 19.77
C ILE A 201 0.55 22.56 20.57
N LEU A 202 -0.33 23.30 19.89
CA LEU A 202 -1.34 24.14 20.54
C LEU A 202 -2.50 23.30 21.10
N GLY A 203 -2.77 22.11 20.57
CA GLY A 203 -3.79 21.20 21.11
C GLY A 203 -5.20 21.80 21.05
N ASN A 204 -5.94 21.77 22.17
CA ASN A 204 -7.35 22.21 22.25
C ASN A 204 -7.54 23.73 22.40
N GLN A 205 -6.59 24.55 21.93
CA GLN A 205 -6.75 26.00 21.93
C GLN A 205 -7.89 26.42 20.99
N SER A 206 -8.43 27.62 21.20
CA SER A 206 -9.51 28.10 20.34
C SER A 206 -9.03 28.24 18.88
N PRO A 207 -9.90 28.04 17.88
CA PRO A 207 -9.53 28.20 16.47
C PRO A 207 -8.89 29.55 16.16
N ILE A 208 -9.30 30.61 16.87
CA ILE A 208 -8.76 31.97 16.75
C ILE A 208 -7.28 32.02 17.19
N VAL A 209 -6.93 31.33 18.28
CA VAL A 209 -5.54 31.26 18.76
C VAL A 209 -4.68 30.48 17.78
N ILE A 210 -5.18 29.36 17.26
CA ILE A 210 -4.49 28.55 16.25
C ILE A 210 -4.22 29.38 14.98
N GLU A 211 -5.24 30.09 14.48
CA GLU A 211 -5.11 30.92 13.28
C GLU A 211 -4.14 32.09 13.46
N ASN A 212 -4.09 32.67 14.67
CA ASN A 212 -3.10 33.68 15.01
C ASN A 212 -1.68 33.10 14.88
N TYR A 213 -1.39 31.97 15.52
CA TYR A 213 -0.06 31.34 15.42
C TYR A 213 0.31 30.91 14.00
N LYS A 214 -0.64 30.45 13.18
CA LYS A 214 -0.42 30.19 11.75
C LYS A 214 -0.01 31.46 11.00
N THR A 215 -0.70 32.57 11.25
CA THR A 215 -0.35 33.86 10.66
C THR A 215 1.05 34.30 11.08
N LYS A 216 1.41 34.15 12.36
CA LYS A 216 2.76 34.46 12.86
C LYS A 216 3.84 33.62 12.16
N TYR A 217 3.60 32.32 12.02
CA TYR A 217 4.50 31.42 11.33
C TYR A 217 4.63 31.77 9.86
N ALA A 218 3.54 32.09 9.16
CA ALA A 218 3.58 32.50 7.76
C ALA A 218 4.44 33.75 7.54
N ILE A 219 4.35 34.74 8.44
CA ILE A 219 5.21 35.94 8.41
C ILE A 219 6.67 35.52 8.61
N LEU A 220 7.00 34.85 9.72
CA LEU A 220 8.37 34.41 10.01
C LEU A 220 8.97 33.57 8.87
N LYS A 221 8.18 32.64 8.32
CA LYS A 221 8.53 31.76 7.20
C LYS A 221 8.82 32.57 5.93
N THR A 222 8.10 33.64 5.67
CA THR A 222 8.35 34.54 4.52
C THR A 222 9.75 35.17 4.63
N HIS A 223 10.16 35.65 5.80
CA HIS A 223 11.52 36.19 6.01
C HIS A 223 12.58 35.10 5.91
N PHE A 224 12.36 33.97 6.57
CA PHE A 224 13.23 32.81 6.48
C PHE A 224 13.45 32.40 5.00
N ASN A 225 12.37 32.26 4.23
CA ASN A 225 12.41 31.90 2.81
C ASN A 225 13.14 32.94 1.97
N LYS A 226 12.97 34.24 2.25
CA LYS A 226 13.72 35.32 1.59
C LYS A 226 15.23 35.23 1.82
N HIS A 227 15.67 34.73 2.97
CA HIS A 227 17.09 34.50 3.25
C HIS A 227 17.59 33.19 2.63
N LEU A 228 16.83 32.10 2.77
CA LEU A 228 17.16 30.80 2.18
C LEU A 228 17.19 30.85 0.64
N SER A 229 16.35 31.67 -0.01
CA SER A 229 16.34 31.86 -1.46
C SER A 229 17.59 32.56 -1.99
N LYS A 230 18.27 33.36 -1.16
CA LYS A 230 19.53 34.03 -1.49
C LYS A 230 20.76 33.14 -1.37
N CYS A 231 20.64 31.99 -0.70
CA CYS A 231 21.72 31.02 -0.67
C CYS A 231 21.87 30.39 -2.05
N SER A 232 22.79 30.91 -2.85
CA SER A 232 23.23 30.22 -4.05
C SER A 232 23.80 28.86 -3.64
N PRO A 233 23.48 27.77 -4.36
CA PRO A 233 24.20 26.52 -4.15
C PRO A 233 25.70 26.83 -4.29
N PRO A 234 26.58 26.23 -3.47
CA PRO A 234 28.01 26.50 -3.58
C PRO A 234 28.44 26.29 -5.03
N PRO A 235 29.29 27.18 -5.59
CA PRO A 235 29.86 26.95 -6.90
C PRO A 235 30.53 25.57 -6.87
N SER A 236 30.34 24.75 -7.90
CA SER A 236 31.02 23.46 -8.00
C SER A 236 32.50 23.68 -7.66
N PRO A 237 33.09 22.92 -6.72
CA PRO A 237 34.49 23.11 -6.38
C PRO A 237 35.27 23.05 -7.69
N ALA A 238 35.96 24.15 -8.02
CA ALA A 238 36.87 24.18 -9.15
C ALA A 238 37.82 23.01 -8.94
N ILE A 239 37.80 22.04 -9.85
CA ILE A 239 38.65 20.86 -9.79
C ILE A 239 40.07 21.38 -9.61
N PRO A 240 40.72 21.20 -8.45
CA PRO A 240 42.06 21.72 -8.27
C PRO A 240 42.96 21.01 -9.27
N ALA A 241 43.74 21.78 -10.03
CA ALA A 241 44.77 21.24 -10.89
C ALA A 241 45.76 20.44 -10.02
N SER A 242 45.57 19.13 -10.03
CA SER A 242 46.34 18.17 -9.25
C SER A 242 47.83 18.29 -9.57
N THR A 243 48.61 18.81 -8.61
CA THR A 243 50.05 18.63 -8.53
C THR A 243 50.35 18.03 -7.16
N THR A 244 50.31 16.70 -7.06
CA THR A 244 51.01 15.98 -5.98
C THR A 244 51.37 14.55 -6.40
N PRO A 245 52.44 13.98 -5.81
CA PRO A 245 53.25 12.92 -6.39
C PRO A 245 52.73 11.51 -6.11
N TYR A 246 53.10 10.60 -7.02
CA TYR A 246 53.13 9.14 -6.92
C TYR A 246 52.80 8.54 -5.53
N LEU A 247 51.54 8.18 -5.36
CA LEU A 247 51.14 7.03 -4.55
C LEU A 247 50.54 6.03 -5.54
N VAL A 248 51.06 4.80 -5.52
CA VAL A 248 50.59 3.69 -6.35
C VAL A 248 49.19 3.29 -5.88
N THR A 249 48.19 4.04 -6.33
CA THR A 249 46.80 3.61 -6.33
C THR A 249 46.58 2.76 -7.57
N GLN A 250 46.17 1.50 -7.37
CA GLN A 250 45.51 0.74 -8.41
C GLN A 250 44.35 1.60 -8.93
N SER A 251 44.49 2.13 -10.14
CA SER A 251 43.47 2.93 -10.79
C SER A 251 42.30 2.02 -11.14
N VAL A 252 41.34 1.90 -10.23
CA VAL A 252 40.00 1.45 -10.59
C VAL A 252 39.46 2.52 -11.51
N ASN A 253 39.43 2.23 -12.80
CA ASN A 253 38.94 3.12 -13.83
C ASN A 253 37.42 3.21 -13.68
N TYR A 254 36.94 4.07 -12.77
CA TYR A 254 35.53 4.38 -12.65
C TYR A 254 35.11 5.11 -13.92
N LYS A 255 34.53 4.39 -14.88
CA LYS A 255 33.74 5.02 -15.94
C LYS A 255 32.73 5.93 -15.24
N MET A 256 32.84 7.24 -15.44
CA MET A 256 31.79 8.15 -15.01
C MET A 256 30.50 7.67 -15.67
N GLN A 257 29.51 7.34 -14.84
CA GLN A 257 28.20 6.98 -15.33
C GLN A 257 27.67 8.16 -16.17
N PRO A 258 27.13 7.89 -17.36
CA PRO A 258 26.52 8.93 -18.18
C PRO A 258 25.45 9.67 -17.36
N GLN A 259 25.38 11.00 -17.49
CA GLN A 259 24.41 11.81 -16.78
C GLN A 259 23.10 11.86 -17.58
N GLU A 260 21.98 11.58 -16.93
CA GLU A 260 20.64 11.69 -17.55
C GLU A 260 20.39 13.11 -18.05
N PRO A 261 19.92 13.29 -19.29
CA PRO A 261 19.64 14.60 -19.84
C PRO A 261 18.53 15.30 -19.06
N THR A 262 18.71 16.58 -18.76
CA THR A 262 17.66 17.42 -18.17
C THR A 262 16.69 17.89 -19.24
N TYR A 263 15.39 17.78 -18.97
CA TYR A 263 14.34 18.19 -19.90
C TYR A 263 13.14 18.82 -19.18
N ASP A 264 12.37 19.62 -19.91
CA ASP A 264 11.11 20.19 -19.44
C ASP A 264 9.98 19.18 -19.72
N THR A 265 9.37 18.64 -18.66
CA THR A 265 8.34 17.61 -18.78
C THR A 265 7.07 18.12 -19.45
N GLU A 266 6.68 19.37 -19.21
CA GLU A 266 5.44 19.91 -19.77
C GLU A 266 5.60 20.20 -21.25
N ARG A 267 6.75 20.77 -21.64
CA ARG A 267 7.08 20.94 -23.07
C ARG A 267 7.23 19.59 -23.77
N LEU A 268 7.84 18.59 -23.13
CA LEU A 268 7.97 17.26 -23.74
C LEU A 268 6.61 16.64 -24.08
N ARG A 269 5.59 16.93 -23.27
CA ARG A 269 4.20 16.48 -23.48
C ARG A 269 3.45 17.31 -24.51
N THR A 270 3.66 18.62 -24.57
CA THR A 270 2.80 19.56 -25.33
C THR A 270 3.42 20.13 -26.61
N ASP A 271 4.74 20.15 -26.72
CA ASP A 271 5.51 20.76 -27.81
C ASP A 271 6.22 19.67 -28.64
N LEU A 272 5.66 19.35 -29.81
CA LEU A 272 6.18 18.32 -30.72
C LEU A 272 7.59 18.63 -31.21
N ALA A 273 7.91 19.91 -31.48
CA ALA A 273 9.22 20.31 -31.97
C ALA A 273 10.28 20.14 -30.87
N TYR A 274 9.94 20.49 -29.62
CA TYR A 274 10.81 20.22 -28.48
C TYR A 274 11.02 18.72 -28.27
N ARG A 275 9.96 17.92 -28.35
CA ARG A 275 10.06 16.46 -28.27
C ARG A 275 10.99 15.90 -29.34
N TYR A 276 10.79 16.30 -30.59
CA TYR A 276 11.62 15.92 -31.74
C TYR A 276 13.09 16.28 -31.55
N ALA A 277 13.38 17.47 -31.03
CA ALA A 277 14.75 17.91 -30.75
C ALA A 277 15.43 17.07 -29.66
N MET A 278 14.68 16.56 -28.68
CA MET A 278 15.22 15.80 -27.55
C MET A 278 15.45 14.30 -27.85
N VAL A 279 14.83 13.74 -28.89
CA VAL A 279 14.90 12.30 -29.19
C VAL A 279 16.34 11.79 -29.32
N ASP A 280 17.23 12.54 -29.98
CA ASP A 280 18.61 12.09 -30.19
C ASP A 280 19.37 12.04 -28.86
N THR A 281 19.21 13.06 -28.02
CA THR A 281 19.79 13.13 -26.68
C THR A 281 19.30 11.97 -25.80
N PHE A 282 18.00 11.66 -25.85
CA PHE A 282 17.45 10.51 -25.12
C PHE A 282 17.97 9.19 -25.67
N THR A 283 18.17 9.09 -26.99
CA THR A 283 18.69 7.89 -27.65
C THR A 283 20.14 7.65 -27.27
N GLU A 284 20.95 8.71 -27.26
CA GLU A 284 22.35 8.66 -26.84
C GLU A 284 22.47 8.24 -25.38
N TYR A 285 21.70 8.86 -24.48
CA TYR A 285 21.71 8.48 -23.07
C TYR A 285 21.23 7.05 -22.87
N MET A 286 20.12 6.63 -23.48
CA MET A 286 19.64 5.25 -23.41
C MET A 286 20.71 4.26 -23.89
N ASN A 287 21.39 4.54 -25.00
CA ASN A 287 22.44 3.66 -25.52
C ASN A 287 23.71 3.63 -24.65
N SER A 288 23.90 4.65 -23.80
CA SER A 288 25.00 4.68 -22.85
C SER A 288 24.76 3.83 -21.58
N LEU A 289 23.52 3.37 -21.36
CA LEU A 289 23.18 2.48 -20.24
C LEU A 289 23.60 1.03 -20.54
N ASP A 290 24.44 0.47 -19.67
CA ASP A 290 25.00 -0.88 -19.85
C ASP A 290 23.91 -1.96 -19.81
N GLU A 291 23.03 -1.92 -18.80
CA GLU A 291 22.02 -2.95 -18.58
C GLU A 291 20.76 -2.75 -19.44
N ASP A 292 20.28 -3.83 -20.05
CA ASP A 292 19.04 -3.81 -20.85
C ASP A 292 17.80 -3.43 -20.01
N ALA A 293 17.82 -3.80 -18.73
CA ALA A 293 16.77 -3.45 -17.78
C ALA A 293 16.68 -1.94 -17.58
N ASP A 294 17.82 -1.26 -17.35
CA ASP A 294 17.88 0.19 -17.18
C ASP A 294 17.43 0.91 -18.46
N ARG A 295 17.87 0.42 -19.65
CA ARG A 295 17.40 0.93 -20.96
C ARG A 295 15.89 0.84 -21.10
N THR A 296 15.32 -0.29 -20.69
CA THR A 296 13.87 -0.53 -20.77
C THR A 296 13.09 0.39 -19.85
N VAL A 297 13.54 0.55 -18.61
CA VAL A 297 12.89 1.46 -17.63
C VAL A 297 12.95 2.89 -18.13
N TYR A 298 14.13 3.34 -18.56
CA TYR A 298 14.30 4.69 -19.11
C TYR A 298 13.41 4.93 -20.33
N TYR A 299 13.34 3.97 -21.26
CA TYR A 299 12.44 4.05 -22.42
C TYR A 299 10.98 4.22 -22.01
N ILE A 300 10.50 3.43 -21.05
CA ILE A 300 9.13 3.50 -20.52
C ILE A 300 8.86 4.87 -19.87
N ASP A 301 9.80 5.36 -19.06
CA ASP A 301 9.67 6.63 -18.35
C ASP A 301 9.65 7.82 -19.34
N MET A 302 10.49 7.80 -20.37
CA MET A 302 10.45 8.81 -21.43
C MET A 302 9.16 8.77 -22.24
N CYS A 303 8.62 7.58 -22.53
CA CYS A 303 7.32 7.47 -23.18
C CYS A 303 6.19 8.10 -22.34
N HIS A 304 6.21 7.89 -21.02
CA HIS A 304 5.28 8.56 -20.10
C HIS A 304 5.46 10.08 -20.06
N ALA A 305 6.71 10.54 -20.02
CA ALA A 305 7.01 11.97 -20.00
C ALA A 305 6.53 12.66 -21.28
N MET A 306 6.65 12.00 -22.43
CA MET A 306 6.09 12.45 -23.72
C MET A 306 4.56 12.34 -23.81
N GLY A 307 3.91 11.67 -22.85
CA GLY A 307 2.45 11.46 -22.87
C GLY A 307 1.99 10.35 -23.82
N TYR A 308 2.88 9.45 -24.23
CA TYR A 308 2.48 8.31 -25.06
C TYR A 308 1.76 7.24 -24.22
N PRO A 309 0.56 6.80 -24.64
CA PRO A 309 -0.13 5.71 -23.99
C PRO A 309 0.61 4.39 -24.26
N LEU A 310 1.09 3.73 -23.22
CA LEU A 310 1.85 2.47 -23.33
C LEU A 310 0.97 1.23 -23.51
N TYR A 311 -0.21 1.32 -24.12
CA TYR A 311 -1.21 0.23 -24.13
C TYR A 311 -0.92 -0.93 -25.11
N ASN A 312 0.17 -0.87 -25.87
CA ASN A 312 0.48 -1.86 -26.90
C ASN A 312 1.97 -2.24 -26.84
N PRO A 313 2.43 -3.44 -26.47
CA PRO A 313 3.86 -3.79 -26.41
C PRO A 313 4.50 -3.88 -27.79
N LEU A 314 3.74 -3.79 -28.89
CA LEU A 314 4.34 -3.48 -30.18
C LEU A 314 4.98 -2.07 -30.16
N ILE A 315 4.65 -1.24 -29.18
CA ILE A 315 5.34 0.01 -28.82
C ILE A 315 6.79 -0.24 -28.39
N LEU A 316 7.14 -1.43 -27.89
CA LEU A 316 8.56 -1.75 -27.69
C LEU A 316 9.32 -1.82 -29.03
N CYS A 317 8.61 -1.87 -30.17
CA CYS A 317 9.19 -1.78 -31.51
C CYS A 317 9.39 -0.32 -31.99
N GLY A 318 8.91 0.67 -31.24
CA GLY A 318 9.17 2.08 -31.50
C GLY A 318 7.95 2.93 -31.87
N PHE A 319 8.18 4.24 -31.84
CA PHE A 319 7.25 5.28 -32.26
C PHE A 319 7.90 6.25 -33.24
N ILE A 320 7.04 6.90 -34.00
CA ILE A 320 7.40 8.02 -34.85
C ILE A 320 7.16 9.31 -34.05
N ILE A 321 8.21 10.10 -33.91
CA ILE A 321 8.18 11.42 -33.28
C ILE A 321 8.28 12.46 -34.40
N PRO A 322 7.19 13.12 -34.80
CA PRO A 322 7.22 14.15 -35.83
C PRO A 322 7.72 15.48 -35.25
N GLU A 323 8.31 16.33 -36.09
CA GLU A 323 8.72 17.69 -35.71
C GLU A 323 7.51 18.59 -35.40
N ARG A 324 6.41 18.41 -36.13
CA ARG A 324 5.18 19.20 -36.02
C ARG A 324 3.93 18.36 -36.30
N GLN A 325 2.75 18.97 -36.25
CA GLN A 325 1.51 18.29 -36.61
C GLN A 325 1.57 17.79 -38.06
N PHE A 326 0.96 16.63 -38.32
CA PHE A 326 1.07 15.97 -39.61
C PHE A 326 -0.21 15.18 -39.96
N VAL A 327 -0.32 14.86 -41.25
CA VAL A 327 -1.27 13.94 -41.87
C VAL A 327 -0.48 12.79 -42.48
N GLU A 328 -0.92 11.55 -42.23
CA GLU A 328 -0.29 10.35 -42.77
C GLU A 328 -0.57 10.23 -44.27
N GLY A 329 0.49 10.07 -45.07
CA GLY A 329 0.37 9.84 -46.51
C GLY A 329 -0.23 8.47 -46.85
N SER A 330 -0.64 8.28 -48.10
CA SER A 330 -1.31 7.03 -48.56
C SER A 330 -0.50 5.75 -48.36
N ASN A 331 0.82 5.87 -48.19
CA ASN A 331 1.74 4.75 -48.07
C ASN A 331 2.15 4.46 -46.61
N GLY A 332 1.73 5.28 -45.63
CA GLY A 332 2.08 5.12 -44.20
C GLY A 332 3.51 5.52 -43.81
N ASP A 333 4.41 5.68 -44.79
CA ASP A 333 5.83 5.95 -44.55
C ASP A 333 6.23 7.44 -44.66
N THR A 334 5.33 8.30 -45.10
CA THR A 334 5.59 9.75 -45.29
C THR A 334 4.52 10.57 -44.59
N PHE A 335 4.94 11.63 -43.92
CA PHE A 335 4.07 12.52 -43.15
C PHE A 335 4.09 13.91 -43.77
N PHE A 336 2.93 14.54 -43.93
CA PHE A 336 2.81 15.87 -44.54
C PHE A 336 2.11 16.85 -43.59
N ASP A 337 2.42 18.14 -43.66
CA ASP A 337 1.64 19.17 -42.97
C ASP A 337 0.37 19.54 -43.75
N GLU A 338 -0.44 20.46 -43.23
CA GLU A 338 -1.70 20.87 -43.86
C GLU A 338 -1.49 21.49 -45.25
N GLU A 339 -0.30 22.07 -45.50
CA GLU A 339 0.12 22.63 -46.77
C GLU A 339 0.70 21.59 -47.75
N GLY A 340 0.82 20.32 -47.33
CA GLY A 340 1.35 19.23 -48.15
C GLY A 340 2.87 19.14 -48.21
N ASN A 341 3.60 19.83 -47.32
CA ASN A 341 5.05 19.69 -47.21
C ASN A 341 5.40 18.49 -46.33
N GLU A 342 6.48 17.79 -46.65
CA GLU A 342 6.97 16.68 -45.83
C GLU A 342 7.39 17.15 -44.43
N VAL A 343 6.93 16.44 -43.41
CA VAL A 343 7.25 16.70 -41.99
C VAL A 343 8.36 15.75 -41.55
N PRO A 344 9.53 16.28 -41.13
CA PRO A 344 10.59 15.45 -40.58
C PRO A 344 10.13 14.66 -39.36
N TYR A 345 10.61 13.43 -39.24
CA TYR A 345 10.30 12.58 -38.10
C TYR A 345 11.53 11.76 -37.65
N LYS A 346 11.51 11.28 -36.41
CA LYS A 346 12.52 10.39 -35.82
C LYS A 346 11.87 9.15 -35.25
N HIS A 347 12.59 8.03 -35.27
CA HIS A 347 12.15 6.79 -34.64
C HIS A 347 12.66 6.72 -33.20
N TRP A 348 11.76 6.83 -32.23
CA TRP A 348 12.06 6.54 -30.83
C TRP A 348 11.75 5.07 -30.54
N HIS A 349 12.76 4.24 -30.34
CA HIS A 349 12.56 2.80 -30.13
C HIS A 349 13.60 2.23 -29.18
N LEU A 350 13.19 1.20 -28.43
CA LEU A 350 14.13 0.43 -27.63
C LEU A 350 15.01 -0.41 -28.59
N PRO A 351 16.35 -0.46 -28.43
CA PRO A 351 17.21 -1.27 -29.29
C PRO A 351 16.73 -2.73 -29.31
N VAL A 352 16.88 -3.46 -30.42
CA VAL A 352 16.43 -4.86 -30.48
C VAL A 352 17.16 -5.69 -29.40
N TYR A 353 16.41 -6.51 -28.67
CA TYR A 353 17.00 -7.43 -27.69
C TYR A 353 17.86 -8.48 -28.41
N LYS A 354 18.97 -8.87 -27.79
CA LYS A 354 19.94 -9.83 -28.30
C LYS A 354 19.66 -11.24 -27.80
N THR A 355 19.02 -11.37 -26.64
CA THR A 355 18.78 -12.67 -26.00
C THR A 355 17.30 -12.87 -25.64
N THR A 356 16.92 -14.14 -25.45
CA THR A 356 15.59 -14.50 -24.93
C THR A 356 15.37 -14.01 -23.50
N GLU A 357 16.44 -13.87 -22.72
CA GLU A 357 16.44 -13.33 -21.36
C GLU A 357 16.15 -11.83 -21.36
N GLU A 358 16.81 -11.05 -22.22
CA GLU A 358 16.53 -9.62 -22.40
C GLU A 358 15.07 -9.40 -22.81
N LYS A 359 14.56 -10.20 -23.75
CA LYS A 359 13.12 -10.19 -24.11
C LYS A 359 12.22 -10.45 -22.90
N ALA A 360 12.55 -11.45 -22.09
CA ALA A 360 11.78 -11.79 -20.90
C ALA A 360 11.82 -10.65 -19.87
N ASN A 361 12.98 -10.06 -19.63
CA ASN A 361 13.16 -8.94 -18.72
C ASN A 361 12.39 -7.71 -19.18
N ARG A 362 12.43 -7.38 -20.48
CA ARG A 362 11.65 -6.30 -21.08
C ARG A 362 10.17 -6.47 -20.86
N ASN A 363 9.65 -7.65 -21.19
CA ASN A 363 8.24 -7.98 -20.99
C ASN A 363 7.82 -7.91 -19.52
N LYS A 364 8.69 -8.35 -18.61
CA LYS A 364 8.46 -8.27 -17.16
C LYS A 364 8.43 -6.81 -16.69
N LEU A 365 9.41 -6.01 -17.07
CA LEU A 365 9.48 -4.58 -16.69
C LEU A 365 8.29 -3.81 -17.25
N TYR A 366 7.96 -4.04 -18.52
CA TYR A 366 6.79 -3.46 -19.16
C TYR A 366 5.49 -3.86 -18.44
N PHE A 367 5.34 -5.13 -18.04
CA PHE A 367 4.19 -5.56 -17.21
C PHE A 367 4.09 -4.75 -15.91
N PHE A 368 5.18 -4.66 -15.14
CA PHE A 368 5.16 -3.96 -13.85
C PHE A 368 4.95 -2.45 -13.99
N HIS A 369 5.60 -1.81 -14.97
CA HIS A 369 5.53 -0.36 -15.13
C HIS A 369 4.25 0.11 -15.83
N CYS A 370 3.73 -0.66 -16.80
CA CYS A 370 2.61 -0.22 -17.64
C CYS A 370 1.27 -0.84 -17.20
N PHE A 371 1.25 -2.09 -16.73
CA PHE A 371 -0.01 -2.77 -16.40
C PHE A 371 -0.33 -2.81 -14.91
N LEU A 372 0.69 -3.06 -14.07
CA LEU A 372 0.49 -3.11 -12.63
C LEU A 372 0.34 -1.70 -12.04
N LYS A 373 1.22 -0.77 -12.42
CA LYS A 373 1.20 0.61 -11.90
C LYS A 373 0.12 1.51 -12.49
N GLN A 374 -0.20 1.41 -13.79
CA GLN A 374 -1.06 2.40 -14.46
C GLN A 374 -2.58 2.18 -14.35
N LYS A 375 -3.06 1.43 -13.35
CA LYS A 375 -4.50 1.33 -13.01
C LYS A 375 -5.43 1.27 -14.25
N PHE A 376 -5.21 0.30 -15.13
CA PHE A 376 -6.08 0.11 -16.30
C PHE A 376 -7.56 -0.02 -15.88
N ILE A 377 -8.41 0.87 -16.36
CA ILE A 377 -9.86 0.78 -16.17
C ILE A 377 -10.42 -0.12 -17.27
N ILE A 378 -10.43 -1.44 -17.06
CA ILE A 378 -11.26 -2.34 -17.86
C ILE A 378 -12.56 -2.56 -17.06
N PRO A 379 -13.75 -2.29 -17.63
CA PRO A 379 -15.01 -2.57 -16.95
C PRO A 379 -15.13 -4.07 -16.69
N LEU A 380 -15.29 -4.46 -15.42
CA LEU A 380 -15.72 -5.82 -15.08
C LEU A 380 -17.24 -5.91 -15.30
N ASN A 381 -17.72 -7.03 -15.84
CA ASN A 381 -19.14 -7.28 -16.12
C ASN A 381 -20.00 -7.52 -14.86
N ARG A 382 -19.79 -6.77 -13.77
CA ARG A 382 -20.64 -6.81 -12.57
C ARG A 382 -21.02 -5.40 -12.10
N PRO A 383 -22.29 -5.16 -11.69
CA PRO A 383 -22.82 -3.83 -11.39
C PRO A 383 -22.15 -3.10 -10.21
N PHE A 384 -21.34 -3.78 -9.40
CA PHE A 384 -20.62 -3.19 -8.26
C PHE A 384 -19.22 -2.65 -8.60
N LEU A 385 -18.68 -2.94 -9.79
CA LEU A 385 -17.33 -2.54 -10.20
C LEU A 385 -17.36 -2.06 -11.67
N LYS A 386 -17.92 -0.86 -11.88
CA LYS A 386 -17.90 -0.19 -13.20
C LYS A 386 -16.48 0.12 -13.70
N HIS A 387 -15.49 0.03 -12.82
CA HIS A 387 -14.06 0.20 -13.08
C HIS A 387 -13.30 -0.98 -12.48
N ARG A 388 -12.13 -1.34 -13.06
CA ARG A 388 -11.20 -2.26 -12.39
C ARG A 388 -10.98 -1.73 -10.98
N PRO A 389 -11.21 -2.53 -9.93
CA PRO A 389 -10.90 -2.08 -8.60
C PRO A 389 -9.42 -1.76 -8.53
N ASP A 390 -9.09 -0.56 -8.08
CA ASP A 390 -7.75 -0.33 -7.56
C ASP A 390 -7.58 -1.26 -6.37
N PHE A 391 -6.67 -2.22 -6.47
CA PHE A 391 -6.48 -3.23 -5.44
C PHE A 391 -5.97 -2.60 -4.14
N ASP A 392 -5.30 -1.46 -4.21
CA ASP A 392 -4.91 -0.71 -3.01
C ASP A 392 -6.11 0.00 -2.40
N GLU A 393 -7.06 0.49 -3.21
CA GLU A 393 -8.35 0.99 -2.71
C GLU A 393 -9.21 -0.14 -2.12
N LEU A 394 -9.24 -1.34 -2.74
CA LEU A 394 -9.91 -2.51 -2.17
C LEU A 394 -9.29 -2.93 -0.83
N LYS A 395 -7.95 -2.95 -0.75
CA LYS A 395 -7.24 -3.20 0.52
C LYS A 395 -7.64 -2.14 1.54
N ALA A 396 -7.62 -0.86 1.17
CA ALA A 396 -7.98 0.24 2.07
C ALA A 396 -9.45 0.17 2.52
N ASP A 397 -10.39 -0.09 1.61
CA ASP A 397 -11.81 -0.28 1.89
C ASP A 397 -12.04 -1.46 2.83
N TYR A 398 -11.40 -2.60 2.55
CA TYR A 398 -11.44 -3.76 3.44
C TYR A 398 -10.88 -3.44 4.84
N LEU A 399 -9.74 -2.74 4.90
CA LEU A 399 -9.12 -2.31 6.17
C LEU A 399 -9.98 -1.30 6.95
N SER A 400 -10.80 -0.51 6.26
CA SER A 400 -11.69 0.49 6.86
C SER A 400 -12.95 -0.11 7.49
N LYS A 401 -13.36 -1.31 7.07
CA LYS A 401 -14.56 -2.01 7.54
C LYS A 401 -14.28 -2.87 8.77
N GLU A 402 -15.34 -3.28 9.47
CA GLU A 402 -15.22 -4.16 10.64
C GLU A 402 -14.63 -5.53 10.21
N ARG A 403 -13.40 -5.79 10.67
CA ARG A 403 -12.60 -6.97 10.30
C ARG A 403 -13.05 -8.20 11.09
N THR A 404 -14.17 -8.77 10.68
CA THR A 404 -14.65 -10.05 11.21
C THR A 404 -14.11 -11.22 10.38
N GLU A 405 -13.91 -12.38 11.01
CA GLU A 405 -13.55 -13.62 10.30
C GLU A 405 -14.57 -13.95 9.19
N ARG A 406 -15.84 -13.63 9.43
CA ARG A 406 -16.91 -13.72 8.43
C ARG A 406 -16.67 -12.80 7.23
N SER A 407 -16.34 -11.53 7.46
CA SER A 407 -16.03 -10.59 6.39
C SER A 407 -14.84 -11.08 5.57
N ARG A 408 -13.76 -11.54 6.22
CA ARG A 408 -12.60 -12.12 5.55
C ARG A 408 -12.97 -13.33 4.70
N ALA A 409 -13.76 -14.26 5.23
CA ALA A 409 -14.20 -15.45 4.50
C ALA A 409 -15.05 -15.11 3.27
N VAL A 410 -15.92 -14.10 3.37
CA VAL A 410 -16.73 -13.60 2.25
C VAL A 410 -15.84 -13.02 1.16
N HIS A 411 -14.88 -12.15 1.51
CA HIS A 411 -13.95 -11.56 0.54
C HIS A 411 -13.04 -12.62 -0.09
N LEU A 412 -12.58 -13.61 0.69
CA LEU A 412 -11.80 -14.75 0.18
C LEU A 412 -12.59 -15.61 -0.79
N SER A 413 -13.87 -15.86 -0.53
CA SER A 413 -14.74 -16.58 -1.46
C SER A 413 -14.89 -15.78 -2.75
N TRP A 414 -15.22 -14.50 -2.64
CA TRP A 414 -15.40 -13.61 -3.79
C TRP A 414 -14.14 -13.53 -4.67
N VAL A 415 -12.96 -13.31 -4.07
CA VAL A 415 -11.72 -13.17 -4.85
C VAL A 415 -11.36 -14.48 -5.56
N ARG A 416 -11.64 -15.65 -4.95
CA ARG A 416 -11.44 -16.97 -5.59
C ARG A 416 -12.36 -17.15 -6.79
N ASP A 417 -13.62 -16.76 -6.66
CA ASP A 417 -14.58 -16.81 -7.76
C ASP A 417 -14.17 -15.88 -8.91
N GLU A 418 -13.73 -14.66 -8.61
CA GLU A 418 -13.25 -13.70 -9.60
C GLU A 418 -11.97 -14.18 -10.31
N ILE A 419 -11.03 -14.81 -9.59
CA ILE A 419 -9.86 -15.44 -10.20
C ILE A 419 -10.32 -16.49 -11.22
N GLN A 420 -11.22 -17.39 -10.83
CA GLN A 420 -11.72 -18.45 -11.72
C GLN A 420 -12.42 -17.90 -12.96
N VAL A 421 -13.25 -16.87 -12.79
CA VAL A 421 -13.96 -16.20 -13.90
C VAL A 421 -12.97 -15.54 -14.85
N ASN A 422 -12.05 -14.73 -14.35
CA ASN A 422 -11.08 -14.00 -15.19
C ASN A 422 -10.10 -14.96 -15.88
N GLN A 423 -9.71 -16.05 -15.21
CA GLN A 423 -8.88 -17.09 -15.81
C GLN A 423 -9.62 -17.80 -16.95
N THR A 424 -10.92 -18.11 -16.76
CA THR A 424 -11.77 -18.70 -17.81
C THR A 424 -11.93 -17.76 -19.01
N LEU A 425 -12.19 -16.47 -18.77
CA LEU A 425 -12.29 -15.45 -19.81
C LEU A 425 -10.98 -15.32 -20.60
N GLY A 426 -9.84 -15.30 -19.91
CA GLY A 426 -8.52 -15.32 -20.51
C GLY A 426 -8.31 -16.52 -21.44
N ILE A 427 -8.66 -17.73 -20.98
CA ILE A 427 -8.58 -18.96 -21.79
C ILE A 427 -9.49 -18.87 -23.01
N MET A 428 -10.71 -18.37 -22.86
CA MET A 428 -11.65 -18.20 -23.97
C MET A 428 -11.13 -17.19 -25.01
N ASP A 429 -10.50 -16.10 -24.57
CA ASP A 429 -9.91 -15.12 -25.48
C ASP A 429 -8.71 -15.69 -26.25
N MET A 430 -7.89 -16.52 -25.58
CA MET A 430 -6.80 -17.23 -26.24
C MET A 430 -7.32 -18.29 -27.22
N LYS A 431 -8.46 -18.94 -26.97
CA LYS A 431 -9.08 -19.87 -27.94
C LYS A 431 -9.50 -19.19 -29.24
N LYS A 432 -9.90 -17.91 -29.18
CA LYS A 432 -10.21 -17.11 -30.38
C LYS A 432 -8.96 -16.75 -31.20
N ASN A 433 -7.78 -16.86 -30.59
CA ASN A 433 -6.48 -16.53 -31.19
C ASN A 433 -5.51 -17.71 -31.05
N PRO A 434 -5.72 -18.83 -31.77
CA PRO A 434 -5.08 -20.12 -31.52
C PRO A 434 -3.58 -20.20 -31.79
N ILE A 435 -2.92 -19.07 -32.10
CA ILE A 435 -1.53 -19.05 -32.57
C ILE A 435 -0.53 -19.36 -31.43
N MET A 436 -0.96 -19.50 -30.16
CA MET A 436 -0.02 -19.49 -29.04
C MET A 436 -0.38 -20.38 -27.83
N PRO A 437 -0.02 -21.68 -27.87
CA PRO A 437 -0.33 -22.64 -26.81
C PRO A 437 0.40 -22.35 -25.48
N ASN A 438 1.62 -21.81 -25.52
CA ASN A 438 2.40 -21.59 -24.30
C ASN A 438 1.80 -20.49 -23.40
N VAL A 439 1.32 -19.38 -23.99
CA VAL A 439 0.66 -18.32 -23.19
C VAL A 439 -0.67 -18.80 -22.64
N LYS A 440 -1.41 -19.63 -23.39
CA LYS A 440 -2.62 -20.27 -22.88
C LYS A 440 -2.32 -21.13 -21.66
N GLU A 441 -1.27 -21.94 -21.69
CA GLU A 441 -0.83 -22.75 -20.54
C GLU A 441 -0.48 -21.87 -19.33
N GLN A 442 0.22 -20.75 -19.55
CA GLN A 442 0.52 -19.80 -18.48
C GLN A 442 -0.73 -19.15 -17.89
N ILE A 443 -1.74 -18.83 -18.71
CA ILE A 443 -3.04 -18.32 -18.23
C ILE A 443 -3.80 -19.41 -17.46
N GLU A 444 -3.81 -20.65 -17.95
CA GLU A 444 -4.40 -21.81 -17.25
C GLU A 444 -3.76 -22.08 -15.88
N LYS A 445 -2.51 -21.64 -15.68
CA LYS A 445 -1.76 -21.80 -14.43
C LYS A 445 -1.50 -20.47 -13.70
N ALA A 446 -2.12 -19.37 -14.15
CA ALA A 446 -1.73 -18.02 -13.75
C ALA A 446 -1.69 -17.83 -12.23
N THR A 447 -2.72 -18.29 -11.52
CA THR A 447 -2.82 -18.21 -10.06
C THR A 447 -1.55 -18.74 -9.36
N ILE A 448 -1.13 -19.95 -9.69
CA ILE A 448 0.04 -20.60 -9.06
C ILE A 448 1.33 -19.91 -9.50
N LEU A 449 1.43 -19.51 -10.77
CA LEU A 449 2.62 -18.82 -11.29
C LEU A 449 2.82 -17.45 -10.63
N ILE A 450 1.73 -16.71 -10.42
CA ILE A 450 1.74 -15.42 -9.73
C ILE A 450 2.11 -15.60 -8.26
N GLU A 451 1.49 -16.56 -7.55
CA GLU A 451 1.81 -16.84 -6.14
C GLU A 451 3.33 -17.08 -5.96
N ARG A 452 3.92 -17.90 -6.83
CA ARG A 452 5.36 -18.17 -6.85
C ARG A 452 6.21 -16.93 -7.13
N GLU A 453 5.82 -16.08 -8.08
CA GLU A 453 6.55 -14.84 -8.34
C GLU A 453 6.47 -13.85 -7.17
N LEU A 454 5.32 -13.77 -6.50
CA LEU A 454 5.18 -13.00 -5.27
C LEU A 454 6.01 -13.59 -4.11
N GLU A 455 6.43 -14.85 -4.19
CA GLU A 455 7.37 -15.50 -3.26
C GLU A 455 8.84 -15.30 -3.68
N GLY A 456 9.09 -14.59 -4.78
CA GLY A 456 10.43 -14.36 -5.33
C GLY A 456 10.93 -15.49 -6.24
N ILE A 457 10.07 -16.44 -6.61
CA ILE A 457 10.39 -17.54 -7.53
C ILE A 457 9.99 -17.13 -8.94
N HIS A 458 10.96 -17.05 -9.87
CA HIS A 458 10.71 -16.69 -11.28
C HIS A 458 9.95 -17.80 -12.05
N ALA A 459 8.64 -17.86 -11.86
CA ALA A 459 7.79 -18.92 -12.41
C ALA A 459 7.15 -18.55 -13.77
N ILE A 460 7.00 -17.26 -14.07
CA ILE A 460 6.35 -16.80 -15.30
C ILE A 460 7.40 -16.71 -16.41
N LYS A 461 7.10 -17.30 -17.56
CA LYS A 461 7.94 -17.19 -18.76
C LYS A 461 7.58 -15.93 -19.53
N TRP A 462 8.08 -14.79 -19.02
CA TRP A 462 7.78 -13.47 -19.58
C TRP A 462 8.12 -13.33 -21.07
N GLY A 463 9.15 -14.03 -21.56
CA GLY A 463 9.55 -13.99 -22.98
C GLY A 463 8.55 -14.64 -23.95
N GLU A 464 7.59 -15.41 -23.44
CA GLU A 464 6.53 -16.03 -24.24
C GLU A 464 5.36 -15.08 -24.54
N PHE A 465 5.26 -13.95 -23.84
CA PHE A 465 4.27 -12.90 -24.15
C PHE A 465 4.74 -12.06 -25.33
N TYR A 466 3.83 -11.74 -26.24
CA TYR A 466 4.13 -11.03 -27.50
C TYR A 466 3.14 -9.90 -27.80
N ARG A 467 2.02 -9.81 -27.06
CA ARG A 467 0.99 -8.76 -27.19
C ARG A 467 0.49 -8.27 -25.82
N SER A 468 0.01 -7.01 -25.75
CA SER A 468 -0.41 -6.33 -24.50
C SER A 468 -1.56 -7.07 -23.89
N ARG A 469 -2.53 -7.38 -24.74
CA ARG A 469 -3.78 -8.03 -24.38
C ARG A 469 -3.59 -9.32 -23.58
N GLN A 470 -2.47 -10.00 -23.79
CA GLN A 470 -2.12 -11.21 -23.04
C GLN A 470 -1.67 -10.89 -21.62
N MET A 471 -0.90 -9.81 -21.47
CA MET A 471 -0.46 -9.28 -20.20
C MET A 471 -1.62 -8.64 -19.43
N GLU A 472 -2.64 -8.09 -20.09
CA GLU A 472 -3.83 -7.51 -19.44
C GLU A 472 -4.56 -8.53 -18.56
N THR A 473 -4.86 -9.72 -19.11
CA THR A 473 -5.48 -10.81 -18.35
C THR A 473 -4.61 -11.18 -17.14
N PHE A 474 -3.29 -11.25 -17.37
CA PHE A 474 -2.33 -11.61 -16.35
C PHE A 474 -2.25 -10.54 -15.24
N ALA A 475 -2.37 -9.25 -15.59
CA ALA A 475 -2.34 -8.14 -14.64
C ALA A 475 -3.59 -8.11 -13.77
N MET A 476 -4.76 -8.40 -14.34
CA MET A 476 -5.99 -8.55 -13.57
C MET A 476 -5.87 -9.66 -12.55
N LEU A 477 -5.42 -10.85 -12.99
CA LEU A 477 -5.19 -12.00 -12.12
C LEU A 477 -4.13 -11.69 -11.06
N TRP A 478 -3.08 -10.94 -11.39
CA TRP A 478 -2.05 -10.54 -10.46
C TRP A 478 -2.61 -9.79 -9.25
N GLY A 479 -3.40 -8.73 -9.49
CA GLY A 479 -3.99 -7.96 -8.40
C GLY A 479 -4.98 -8.77 -7.56
N LEU A 480 -5.76 -9.66 -8.17
CA LEU A 480 -6.65 -10.57 -7.45
C LEU A 480 -5.87 -11.55 -6.56
N VAL A 481 -4.79 -12.12 -7.07
CA VAL A 481 -3.92 -13.05 -6.32
C VAL A 481 -3.20 -12.33 -5.18
N GLU A 482 -2.70 -11.11 -5.41
CA GLU A 482 -2.13 -10.27 -4.33
C GLU A 482 -3.17 -10.00 -3.24
N PHE A 483 -4.40 -9.64 -3.63
CA PHE A 483 -5.48 -9.38 -2.66
C PHE A 483 -5.90 -10.65 -1.90
N LYS A 484 -6.01 -11.79 -2.59
CA LYS A 484 -6.22 -13.10 -1.96
C LYS A 484 -5.12 -13.38 -0.94
N ARG A 485 -3.84 -13.21 -1.31
CA ARG A 485 -2.71 -13.45 -0.42
C ARG A 485 -2.74 -12.50 0.79
N PHE A 486 -3.07 -11.22 0.57
CA PHE A 486 -3.28 -10.26 1.64
C PHE A 486 -4.34 -10.74 2.65
N LEU A 487 -5.50 -11.21 2.17
CA LEU A 487 -6.57 -11.75 3.01
C LEU A 487 -6.15 -13.06 3.72
N GLU A 488 -5.37 -13.93 3.07
CA GLU A 488 -4.89 -15.19 3.65
C GLU A 488 -3.82 -14.98 4.73
N GLN A 489 -2.99 -13.94 4.58
CA GLN A 489 -1.95 -13.58 5.55
C GLN A 489 -2.48 -12.72 6.71
N GLU A 490 -3.65 -12.11 6.55
CA GLU A 490 -4.28 -11.32 7.60
C GLU A 490 -4.50 -12.22 8.83
N PRO A 491 -3.88 -11.91 9.98
CA PRO A 491 -4.06 -12.69 11.18
C PRO A 491 -5.56 -12.71 11.48
N THR A 492 -6.13 -13.91 11.58
CA THR A 492 -7.50 -14.05 12.06
C THR A 492 -7.52 -13.36 13.40
N HIS A 493 -8.22 -12.23 13.52
CA HIS A 493 -8.59 -11.71 14.81
C HIS A 493 -9.58 -12.71 15.39
N THR A 494 -9.06 -13.83 15.91
CA THR A 494 -9.77 -14.61 16.90
C THR A 494 -10.06 -13.62 18.01
N ILE A 495 -11.33 -13.23 18.11
CA ILE A 495 -11.84 -12.66 19.35
C ILE A 495 -11.33 -13.65 20.41
N PRO A 496 -10.45 -13.21 21.34
CA PRO A 496 -9.97 -14.11 22.36
C PRO A 496 -11.19 -14.78 22.98
N PRO A 497 -11.22 -16.12 23.13
CA PRO A 497 -12.30 -16.75 23.89
C PRO A 497 -12.38 -15.95 25.18
N LEU A 498 -13.55 -15.34 25.45
CA LEU A 498 -13.73 -14.46 26.60
C LEU A 498 -13.05 -15.14 27.77
N GLN A 499 -11.97 -14.53 28.30
CA GLN A 499 -11.34 -15.04 29.51
C GLN A 499 -12.48 -15.17 30.53
N PRO A 500 -12.64 -16.34 31.17
CA PRO A 500 -13.70 -16.53 32.14
C PRO A 500 -13.55 -15.42 33.19
N ALA A 501 -14.55 -14.55 33.25
CA ALA A 501 -14.63 -13.55 34.29
C ALA A 501 -14.52 -14.25 35.66
N PRO A 502 -13.89 -13.62 36.66
CA PRO A 502 -13.80 -14.20 38.00
C PRO A 502 -15.17 -14.69 38.45
N VAL A 503 -15.20 -15.95 38.89
CA VAL A 503 -16.39 -16.72 39.25
C VAL A 503 -17.26 -15.87 40.19
N SER A 504 -18.30 -15.28 39.63
CA SER A 504 -19.40 -14.67 40.33
C SER A 504 -20.57 -15.60 40.08
N ASP A 505 -20.99 -16.31 41.12
CA ASP A 505 -22.16 -17.20 41.17
C ASP A 505 -23.44 -16.50 40.68
N LYS A 506 -23.61 -16.44 39.36
CA LYS A 506 -24.87 -16.08 38.70
C LYS A 506 -25.16 -17.09 37.60
N PRO A 507 -26.42 -17.53 37.48
CA PRO A 507 -26.81 -18.67 36.69
C PRO A 507 -26.46 -18.48 35.21
N ASP A 508 -26.02 -19.57 34.59
CA ASP A 508 -25.58 -19.69 33.19
C ASP A 508 -26.31 -18.74 32.24
N LYS A 509 -25.54 -17.96 31.48
CA LYS A 509 -26.06 -17.22 30.33
C LYS A 509 -26.68 -18.23 29.36
N PRO A 510 -27.98 -18.11 29.03
CA PRO A 510 -28.65 -19.10 28.19
C PRO A 510 -27.99 -19.14 26.81
N LEU A 511 -27.76 -20.37 26.32
CA LEU A 511 -27.34 -20.66 24.94
C LEU A 511 -28.18 -19.81 23.96
N ARG A 512 -27.53 -19.09 23.04
CA ARG A 512 -28.24 -18.28 22.04
C ARG A 512 -29.16 -19.18 21.23
N ASP A 513 -30.47 -18.88 21.26
CA ASP A 513 -31.49 -19.54 20.45
C ASP A 513 -31.31 -19.14 18.98
N THR A 514 -30.95 -20.10 18.13
CA THR A 514 -30.89 -19.95 16.66
C THR A 514 -31.91 -20.90 16.04
N LEU A 515 -32.42 -20.58 14.84
CA LEU A 515 -33.41 -21.42 14.17
C LEU A 515 -32.88 -22.84 13.93
N GLU A 516 -31.60 -22.97 13.56
CA GLU A 516 -30.96 -24.27 13.28
C GLU A 516 -31.08 -25.25 14.45
N LYS A 517 -30.96 -24.77 15.70
CA LYS A 517 -31.09 -25.61 16.90
C LYS A 517 -32.52 -26.10 17.14
N CYS A 518 -33.52 -25.48 16.50
CA CYS A 518 -34.89 -25.97 16.59
C CYS A 518 -35.12 -27.16 15.65
N PHE A 519 -34.35 -27.30 14.56
CA PHE A 519 -34.59 -28.29 13.52
C PHE A 519 -34.13 -29.69 13.91
N GLU A 520 -34.94 -30.70 13.58
CA GLU A 520 -34.60 -32.11 13.82
C GLU A 520 -33.28 -32.54 13.15
N HIS A 521 -33.05 -32.07 11.93
CA HIS A 521 -31.88 -32.39 11.13
C HIS A 521 -31.35 -31.15 10.41
N SER A 522 -30.01 -31.03 10.35
CA SER A 522 -29.31 -29.95 9.65
C SER A 522 -29.62 -29.92 8.14
N SER A 523 -29.90 -31.07 7.52
CA SER A 523 -30.31 -31.18 6.11
C SER A 523 -31.67 -30.52 5.83
N LYS A 524 -32.64 -30.67 6.74
CA LYS A 524 -33.94 -29.99 6.65
C LYS A 524 -33.78 -28.48 6.82
N TYR A 525 -32.92 -28.05 7.75
CA TYR A 525 -32.58 -26.64 7.92
C TYR A 525 -31.97 -26.05 6.63
N ALA A 526 -30.93 -26.69 6.08
CA ALA A 526 -30.28 -26.24 4.85
C ALA A 526 -31.28 -26.13 3.67
N THR A 527 -32.20 -27.10 3.56
CA THR A 527 -33.25 -27.10 2.53
C THR A 527 -34.18 -25.89 2.67
N VAL A 528 -34.70 -25.64 3.88
CA VAL A 528 -35.57 -24.49 4.14
C VAL A 528 -34.84 -23.17 3.85
N MET A 529 -33.59 -23.02 4.31
CA MET A 529 -32.82 -21.81 4.06
C MET A 529 -32.55 -21.59 2.56
N GLY A 530 -32.29 -22.66 1.81
CA GLY A 530 -32.17 -22.61 0.35
C GLY A 530 -33.46 -22.14 -0.34
N LEU A 531 -34.63 -22.56 0.14
CA LEU A 531 -35.92 -22.10 -0.37
C LEU A 531 -36.16 -20.61 -0.07
N LEU A 532 -35.78 -20.13 1.11
CA LEU A 532 -35.89 -18.70 1.47
C LEU A 532 -34.99 -17.82 0.61
N VAL A 533 -33.77 -18.29 0.31
CA VAL A 533 -32.85 -17.62 -0.62
C VAL A 533 -33.42 -17.62 -2.05
N LYS A 534 -33.99 -18.75 -2.51
CA LYS A 534 -34.64 -18.83 -3.83
C LYS A 534 -35.83 -17.88 -3.97
N LYS A 535 -36.54 -17.60 -2.87
CA LYS A 535 -37.63 -16.61 -2.80
C LYS A 535 -37.15 -15.17 -2.63
N GLN A 536 -35.83 -14.93 -2.59
CA GLN A 536 -35.22 -13.62 -2.36
C GLN A 536 -35.62 -12.97 -1.03
N TRP A 537 -35.97 -13.78 -0.02
CA TRP A 537 -36.27 -13.26 1.32
C TRP A 537 -35.02 -13.21 2.20
N CYS A 538 -34.00 -14.01 1.87
CA CYS A 538 -32.74 -14.04 2.58
C CYS A 538 -31.56 -13.88 1.61
N GLN A 539 -30.50 -13.23 2.07
CA GLN A 539 -29.25 -13.12 1.33
C GLN A 539 -28.54 -14.49 1.25
N PRO A 540 -28.08 -14.93 0.06
CA PRO A 540 -27.30 -16.17 -0.09
C PRO A 540 -26.07 -16.20 0.83
N GLY A 541 -25.86 -17.32 1.51
CA GLY A 541 -24.69 -17.56 2.38
C GLY A 541 -24.74 -16.91 3.76
N THR A 542 -25.41 -15.76 3.91
CA THR A 542 -25.51 -15.08 5.22
C THR A 542 -26.83 -15.33 5.96
N PHE A 543 -27.88 -15.65 5.21
CA PHE A 543 -29.25 -15.84 5.68
C PHE A 543 -29.89 -14.65 6.40
N LEU A 544 -29.29 -13.46 6.25
CA LEU A 544 -29.90 -12.22 6.73
C LEU A 544 -31.17 -11.94 5.93
N TRP A 545 -32.21 -11.49 6.63
CA TRP A 545 -33.48 -11.12 6.02
C TRP A 545 -33.30 -9.86 5.15
N ILE A 546 -33.68 -9.93 3.88
CA ILE A 546 -33.55 -8.83 2.91
C ILE A 546 -34.88 -8.37 2.30
N ASP A 547 -35.99 -9.06 2.61
CA ASP A 547 -37.31 -8.60 2.20
C ASP A 547 -37.72 -7.38 3.04
N GLU A 548 -37.80 -6.22 2.39
CA GLU A 548 -38.19 -4.94 2.97
C GLU A 548 -39.69 -4.64 2.84
N SER A 549 -40.48 -5.60 2.35
CA SER A 549 -41.92 -5.41 2.16
C SER A 549 -42.66 -5.02 3.46
N VAL A 550 -43.72 -4.23 3.33
CA VAL A 550 -44.57 -3.88 4.47
C VAL A 550 -45.18 -5.16 5.03
N GLY A 551 -44.76 -5.51 6.25
CA GLY A 551 -45.17 -6.76 6.91
C GLY A 551 -44.09 -7.84 6.96
N ALA A 552 -42.88 -7.61 6.44
CA ALA A 552 -41.75 -8.54 6.48
C ALA A 552 -41.48 -9.15 7.86
N LYS A 553 -41.52 -8.34 8.94
CA LYS A 553 -41.39 -8.82 10.33
C LYS A 553 -42.50 -9.81 10.71
N GLY A 554 -43.74 -9.55 10.27
CA GLY A 554 -44.87 -10.45 10.46
C GLY A 554 -44.72 -11.74 9.66
N THR A 555 -44.23 -11.65 8.42
CA THR A 555 -43.92 -12.80 7.56
C THR A 555 -42.86 -13.71 8.19
N LEU A 556 -41.77 -13.14 8.72
CA LEU A 556 -40.73 -13.90 9.42
C LEU A 556 -41.30 -14.64 10.66
N ILE A 557 -42.13 -13.96 11.46
CA ILE A 557 -42.77 -14.58 12.63
C ILE A 557 -43.72 -15.70 12.18
N ALA A 558 -44.49 -15.48 11.11
CA ALA A 558 -45.39 -16.48 10.55
C ALA A 558 -44.62 -17.69 10.02
N LEU A 559 -43.47 -17.48 9.38
CA LEU A 559 -42.55 -18.53 8.92
C LEU A 559 -42.07 -19.41 10.09
N ILE A 560 -41.55 -18.82 11.17
CA ILE A 560 -41.06 -19.59 12.34
C ILE A 560 -42.18 -20.43 12.96
N LYS A 561 -43.41 -19.91 13.00
CA LYS A 561 -44.59 -20.67 13.48
C LYS A 561 -45.05 -21.73 12.47
N HIS A 562 -44.93 -21.44 11.17
CA HIS A 562 -45.30 -22.38 10.11
C HIS A 562 -44.37 -23.60 10.09
N LEU A 563 -43.06 -23.41 10.27
CA LEU A 563 -42.09 -24.50 10.35
C LEU A 563 -42.39 -25.46 11.51
N HIS A 564 -42.84 -24.94 12.66
CA HIS A 564 -43.36 -25.76 13.75
C HIS A 564 -44.60 -26.56 13.30
N ALA A 565 -45.59 -25.89 12.71
CA ALA A 565 -46.82 -26.55 12.24
C ALA A 565 -46.56 -27.64 11.18
N GLN A 566 -45.51 -27.50 10.38
CA GLN A 566 -45.08 -28.46 9.36
C GLN A 566 -44.20 -29.60 9.91
N GLY A 567 -43.89 -29.61 11.21
CA GLY A 567 -43.14 -30.69 11.87
C GLY A 567 -41.63 -30.63 11.67
N PHE A 568 -41.04 -29.47 11.38
CA PHE A 568 -39.58 -29.35 11.20
C PHE A 568 -38.77 -29.40 12.50
N TYR A 569 -39.41 -29.17 13.65
CA TYR A 569 -38.70 -29.01 14.92
C TYR A 569 -38.56 -30.30 15.73
N HIS A 570 -37.47 -30.41 16.49
CA HIS A 570 -37.21 -31.53 17.41
C HIS A 570 -38.43 -31.80 18.30
N ASN A 571 -38.88 -33.05 18.35
CA ASN A 571 -40.04 -33.50 19.13
C ASN A 571 -41.30 -32.66 18.91
N ASN A 572 -41.40 -31.97 17.77
CA ASN A 572 -42.42 -31.00 17.45
C ASN A 572 -42.63 -29.93 18.55
N THR A 573 -41.54 -29.52 19.21
CA THR A 573 -41.60 -28.58 20.33
C THR A 573 -41.85 -27.17 19.82
N LYS A 574 -42.90 -26.51 20.30
CA LYS A 574 -43.26 -25.14 19.88
C LYS A 574 -42.32 -24.11 20.52
N PRO A 575 -41.64 -23.24 19.75
CA PRO A 575 -40.83 -22.17 20.32
C PRO A 575 -41.70 -21.19 21.12
N SER A 576 -41.21 -20.78 22.29
CA SER A 576 -41.83 -19.71 23.08
C SER A 576 -41.74 -18.36 22.35
N ASN A 577 -42.58 -17.40 22.74
CA ASN A 577 -42.55 -16.06 22.14
C ASN A 577 -41.17 -15.38 22.29
N ALA A 578 -40.48 -15.61 23.41
CA ALA A 578 -39.13 -15.08 23.64
C ALA A 578 -38.10 -15.75 22.70
N GLN A 579 -38.19 -17.06 22.51
CA GLN A 579 -37.34 -17.78 21.55
C GLN A 579 -37.54 -17.29 20.12
N ILE A 580 -38.78 -16.98 19.71
CA ILE A 580 -39.04 -16.42 18.37
C ILE A 580 -38.33 -15.08 18.18
N VAL A 581 -38.31 -14.21 19.20
CA VAL A 581 -37.57 -12.93 19.16
C VAL A 581 -36.07 -13.18 19.03
N SER A 582 -35.52 -14.09 19.84
CA SER A 582 -34.11 -14.47 19.78
C SER A 582 -33.72 -15.06 18.43
N ILE A 583 -34.54 -15.96 17.88
CA ILE A 583 -34.33 -16.59 16.56
C ILE A 583 -34.34 -15.53 15.45
N ALA A 584 -35.33 -14.63 15.46
CA ALA A 584 -35.42 -13.56 14.47
C ALA A 584 -34.16 -12.68 14.44
N LYS A 585 -33.64 -12.32 15.63
CA LYS A 585 -32.42 -11.53 15.75
C LYS A 585 -31.17 -12.34 15.37
N ASN A 586 -31.00 -13.53 15.95
CA ASN A 586 -29.76 -14.30 15.87
C ASN A 586 -29.57 -15.00 14.53
N THR A 587 -30.66 -15.46 13.88
CA THR A 587 -30.58 -16.14 12.59
C THR A 587 -30.76 -15.19 11.42
N PHE A 588 -31.72 -14.25 11.53
CA PHE A 588 -32.13 -13.43 10.40
C PHE A 588 -31.67 -11.97 10.49
N GLY A 589 -31.05 -11.56 11.60
CA GLY A 589 -30.61 -10.18 11.82
C GLY A 589 -31.76 -9.18 11.99
N LEU A 590 -32.98 -9.66 12.29
CA LEU A 590 -34.18 -8.81 12.30
C LEU A 590 -34.73 -8.64 13.73
N ASP A 591 -34.70 -7.41 14.23
CA ASP A 591 -35.28 -7.09 15.53
C ASP A 591 -36.82 -7.03 15.48
N VAL A 592 -37.47 -7.91 16.22
CA VAL A 592 -38.94 -8.03 16.35
C VAL A 592 -39.38 -7.86 17.80
N SER A 593 -40.53 -7.22 18.03
CA SER A 593 -41.07 -7.04 19.38
C SER A 593 -41.91 -8.25 19.80
N ILE A 594 -41.94 -8.55 21.11
CA ILE A 594 -42.73 -9.65 21.66
C ILE A 594 -44.24 -9.48 21.41
N ASP A 595 -44.73 -8.24 21.36
CA ASP A 595 -46.13 -7.95 21.09
C ASP A 595 -46.51 -8.25 19.63
N LEU A 596 -45.60 -8.01 18.69
CA LEU A 596 -45.79 -8.42 17.31
C LEU A 596 -45.87 -9.95 17.22
N VAL A 597 -45.01 -10.67 17.94
CA VAL A 597 -45.04 -12.14 18.01
C VAL A 597 -46.38 -12.65 18.55
N LYS A 598 -46.97 -12.00 19.55
CA LYS A 598 -48.29 -12.36 20.10
C LYS A 598 -49.43 -12.08 19.09
N LYS A 599 -49.38 -10.94 18.40
CA LYS A 599 -50.41 -10.49 17.45
C LYS A 599 -50.43 -11.31 16.16
N THR A 600 -49.27 -11.69 15.65
CA THR A 600 -49.15 -12.47 14.40
C THR A 600 -49.69 -13.89 14.61
N LYS A 601 -50.92 -14.15 14.13
CA LYS A 601 -51.49 -15.50 14.07
C LYS A 601 -51.16 -16.14 12.71
N LEU A 602 -51.11 -17.48 12.67
CA LEU A 602 -51.16 -18.24 11.42
C LEU A 602 -52.57 -18.07 10.83
N GLN A 603 -52.84 -16.92 10.22
CA GLN A 603 -54.06 -16.72 9.42
C GLN A 603 -53.85 -17.29 8.02
N THR A 604 -54.94 -17.69 7.38
CA THR A 604 -54.98 -18.29 6.03
C THR A 604 -54.24 -17.47 4.97
N GLY A 605 -54.17 -16.14 5.11
CA GLY A 605 -53.40 -15.29 4.20
C GLY A 605 -51.87 -15.48 4.27
N HIS A 606 -51.31 -15.71 5.46
CA HIS A 606 -49.87 -15.93 5.62
C HIS A 606 -49.44 -17.33 5.19
N THR A 607 -50.29 -18.34 5.40
CA THR A 607 -50.01 -19.71 5.00
C THR A 607 -49.95 -19.86 3.48
N ASN A 608 -50.72 -19.08 2.72
CA ASN A 608 -50.67 -19.10 1.26
C ASN A 608 -49.32 -18.65 0.72
N ASN A 609 -48.69 -17.65 1.35
CA ASN A 609 -47.36 -17.18 0.95
C ASN A 609 -46.24 -18.14 1.35
N LEU A 610 -46.49 -19.06 2.29
CA LEU A 610 -45.53 -20.04 2.80
C LEU A 610 -45.72 -21.44 2.22
N ALA A 611 -46.72 -21.66 1.35
CA ALA A 611 -47.05 -22.97 0.77
C ALA A 611 -45.94 -23.60 -0.08
N PHE A 612 -44.89 -22.84 -0.42
CA PHE A 612 -43.70 -23.37 -1.09
C PHE A 612 -42.80 -24.22 -0.18
N ILE A 613 -42.99 -24.16 1.14
CA ILE A 613 -42.34 -25.03 2.13
C ILE A 613 -43.32 -26.18 2.41
N GLN A 614 -42.97 -27.38 1.93
CA GLN A 614 -43.79 -28.58 2.12
C GLN A 614 -43.67 -29.11 3.56
N PRO A 615 -44.54 -30.04 4.00
CA PRO A 615 -44.39 -30.71 5.29
C PRO A 615 -43.01 -31.35 5.47
N ALA A 616 -42.52 -31.43 6.71
CA ALA A 616 -41.21 -31.98 7.01
C ALA A 616 -41.05 -33.46 6.65
N SER A 617 -42.16 -34.19 6.40
CA SER A 617 -42.16 -35.57 5.90
C SER A 617 -41.89 -35.69 4.40
N THR A 618 -41.89 -34.58 3.67
CA THR A 618 -41.59 -34.53 2.23
C THR A 618 -40.10 -34.41 1.95
N TYR A 619 -39.31 -33.99 2.95
CA TYR A 619 -37.85 -33.82 2.89
C TYR A 619 -37.16 -34.86 3.75
#